data_AF-A0A941BDQ8-F1
#
_entry.id   AF-A0A941BDQ8-F1
#
_cell.length_a   1.000
_cell.length_b   1.000
_cell.length_c   1.000
_cell.angle_alpha   90.00
_cell.angle_beta   90.00
_cell.angle_gamma   90.00
#
_symmetry.space_group_name_H-M   'P 1'
#
loop_
_entity.id
_entity.type
_entity.pdbx_description
1 polymer ?
#
loop_
_entity_poly.entity_id
_entity_poly.type
_entity_poly.pdbx_seq_one_letter_code
_entity_poly.pdbx_strand_id
1 'polypeptide(L)'
;MSTLDVFEPAMCCPSGVCGVEVDPVLAQFGADLQALAEAGVTVQRHSLSHAPQAFAAHPEVLRELQAGVERLPIVVVDGRIASTGVYPGKLQMMRLLGLPIASADKPHIKLGACGCAPGQC
;
A
#
# COMPACT_ATOMS: atom_id res chain seq x y z
N MET A 1 -6.13 -1.25 18.87
CA MET A 1 -6.39 -0.98 17.45
C MET A 1 -5.08 -0.50 16.86
N SER A 2 -4.59 -1.16 15.82
CA SER A 2 -3.33 -0.75 15.19
C SER A 2 -3.57 0.43 14.25
N THR A 3 -2.62 1.35 14.19
CA THR A 3 -2.64 2.50 13.28
C THR A 3 -1.61 2.31 12.18
N LEU A 4 -2.00 2.59 10.95
CA LEU A 4 -1.14 2.57 9.78
C LEU A 4 -1.20 3.94 9.11
N ASP A 5 -0.08 4.64 9.12
CA ASP A 5 0.08 5.94 8.48
C ASP A 5 0.99 5.80 7.26
N VAL A 6 0.55 6.30 6.11
CA VAL A 6 1.31 6.30 4.87
C VAL A 6 1.66 7.73 4.49
N PHE A 7 2.95 8.01 4.42
CA PHE A 7 3.50 9.29 3.99
C PHE A 7 3.97 9.16 2.55
N GLU A 8 3.27 9.84 1.64
CA GLU A 8 3.42 9.65 0.20
C GLU A 8 4.17 10.79 -0.48
N PRO A 9 4.73 10.53 -1.68
CA PRO A 9 5.28 11.57 -2.53
C PRO A 9 4.34 12.75 -2.73
N ALA A 10 4.88 13.85 -3.28
CA ALA A 10 4.04 14.94 -3.75
C ALA A 10 3.18 14.46 -4.93
N MET A 11 1.92 14.15 -4.66
CA MET A 11 0.95 13.71 -5.66
C MET A 11 -0.07 14.82 -5.96
N CYS A 12 -0.70 14.77 -7.15
CA CYS A 12 -1.78 15.70 -7.52
C CYS A 12 -3.08 15.47 -6.74
N CYS A 13 -3.26 14.28 -6.14
CA CYS A 13 -4.36 13.94 -5.25
C CYS A 13 -3.88 12.99 -4.15
N PRO A 14 -4.61 12.87 -3.02
CA PRO A 14 -4.19 12.04 -1.88
C PRO A 14 -3.99 10.55 -2.18
N SER A 15 -4.64 10.01 -3.22
CA SER A 15 -4.49 8.61 -3.60
C SER A 15 -3.44 8.35 -4.68
N GLY A 16 -3.04 9.38 -5.42
CA GLY A 16 -2.21 9.28 -6.62
C GLY A 16 -2.93 8.68 -7.84
N VAL A 17 -4.25 8.44 -7.75
CA VAL A 17 -5.05 7.75 -8.79
C VAL A 17 -5.85 8.75 -9.65
N CYS A 18 -5.45 10.02 -9.68
CA CYS A 18 -6.09 11.08 -10.45
C CYS A 18 -5.36 11.28 -11.79
N GLY A 19 -5.94 10.78 -12.88
CA GLY A 19 -5.38 10.91 -14.22
C GLY A 19 -5.97 9.90 -15.18
N VAL A 20 -5.72 10.09 -16.47
CA VAL A 20 -6.08 9.12 -17.53
C VAL A 20 -5.21 7.86 -17.47
N GLU A 21 -3.98 7.99 -16.99
CA GLU A 21 -3.09 6.87 -16.70
C GLU A 21 -2.99 6.68 -15.19
N VAL A 22 -3.63 5.60 -14.71
CA VAL A 22 -3.60 5.20 -13.31
C VAL A 22 -2.43 4.25 -13.09
N ASP A 23 -1.59 4.54 -12.10
CA ASP A 23 -0.56 3.59 -11.67
C ASP A 23 -1.23 2.36 -11.01
N PRO A 24 -1.10 1.15 -11.58
CA PRO A 24 -1.71 -0.05 -11.03
C PRO A 24 -1.19 -0.40 -9.63
N VAL A 25 0.04 0.00 -9.28
CA VAL A 25 0.60 -0.19 -7.94
C VAL A 25 -0.14 0.66 -6.93
N LEU A 26 -0.39 1.93 -7.23
CA LEU A 26 -1.14 2.84 -6.35
C LEU A 26 -2.61 2.43 -6.22
N ALA A 27 -3.21 1.94 -7.31
CA ALA A 27 -4.58 1.41 -7.28
C ALA A 27 -4.69 0.16 -6.40
N GLN A 28 -3.80 -0.81 -6.58
CA GLN A 28 -3.78 -2.03 -5.75
C GLN A 28 -3.48 -1.71 -4.29
N PHE A 29 -2.53 -0.81 -4.04
CA PHE A 29 -2.20 -0.38 -2.68
C PHE A 29 -3.39 0.30 -1.99
N GLY A 30 -4.12 1.17 -2.71
CA GLY A 30 -5.35 1.77 -2.21
C GLY A 30 -6.43 0.74 -1.84
N ALA A 31 -6.61 -0.30 -2.67
CA ALA A 31 -7.55 -1.39 -2.39
C ALA A 31 -7.11 -2.22 -1.16
N ASP A 32 -5.81 -2.48 -1.02
CA ASP A 32 -5.27 -3.20 0.13
C ASP A 32 -5.45 -2.41 1.43
N LEU A 33 -5.21 -1.09 1.40
CA LEU A 33 -5.45 -0.19 2.53
C LEU A 33 -6.93 -0.16 2.94
N GLN A 34 -7.84 -0.13 1.97
CA GLN A 34 -9.29 -0.18 2.25
C GLN A 34 -9.66 -1.50 2.95
N ALA A 35 -9.15 -2.63 2.46
CA ALA A 35 -9.40 -3.93 3.08
C ALA A 35 -8.85 -4.01 4.52
N LEU A 36 -7.73 -3.34 4.82
CA LEU A 36 -7.21 -3.23 6.18
C LEU A 36 -8.10 -2.34 7.07
N ALA A 37 -8.62 -1.24 6.53
CA ALA A 37 -9.56 -0.38 7.24
C ALA A 37 -10.86 -1.13 7.60
N GLU A 38 -11.38 -1.92 6.66
CA GLU A 38 -12.54 -2.81 6.89
C GLU A 38 -12.25 -3.90 7.95
N ALA A 39 -10.99 -4.32 8.07
CA ALA A 39 -10.53 -5.25 9.11
C ALA A 39 -10.30 -4.58 10.48
N GLY A 40 -10.59 -3.28 10.62
CA GLY A 40 -10.51 -2.54 11.88
C GLY A 40 -9.15 -1.87 12.15
N VAL A 41 -8.30 -1.72 11.12
CA VAL A 41 -7.06 -0.94 11.20
C VAL A 41 -7.37 0.54 10.94
N THR A 42 -6.83 1.43 11.74
CA THR A 42 -6.95 2.87 11.45
C THR A 42 -5.91 3.23 10.38
N VAL A 43 -6.36 3.50 9.16
CA VAL A 43 -5.48 3.87 8.03
C VAL A 43 -5.53 5.36 7.77
N GLN A 44 -4.39 6.02 7.66
CA GLN A 44 -4.24 7.42 7.26
C GLN A 44 -3.24 7.56 6.11
N ARG A 45 -3.50 8.49 5.20
CA ARG A 45 -2.59 8.82 4.10
C ARG A 45 -2.29 10.31 4.11
N HIS A 46 -1.01 10.65 3.98
CA HIS A 46 -0.50 12.00 3.98
C HIS A 46 0.34 12.22 2.74
N SER A 47 -0.15 13.01 1.79
CA SER A 47 0.63 13.41 0.61
C SER A 47 1.49 14.62 0.95
N LEU A 48 2.76 14.62 0.55
CA LEU A 48 3.69 15.74 0.82
C LEU A 48 3.16 17.09 0.29
N SER A 49 2.46 17.06 -0.84
CA SER A 49 1.81 18.24 -1.47
C SER A 49 0.57 18.75 -0.73
N HIS A 50 -0.13 17.91 0.03
CA HIS A 50 -1.42 18.23 0.63
C HIS A 50 -1.37 18.37 2.16
N ALA A 51 -0.45 17.64 2.81
CA ALA A 51 -0.32 17.59 4.26
C ALA A 51 1.17 17.67 4.71
N PRO A 52 1.96 18.65 4.25
CA PRO A 52 3.38 18.76 4.62
C PRO A 52 3.60 18.87 6.14
N GLN A 53 2.64 19.45 6.87
CA GLN A 53 2.66 19.54 8.33
C GLN A 53 2.66 18.17 9.03
N ALA A 54 2.05 17.14 8.44
CA ALA A 54 2.04 15.79 9.01
C ALA A 54 3.46 15.17 9.00
N PHE A 55 4.25 15.45 7.96
CA PHE A 55 5.64 15.01 7.86
C PHE A 55 6.51 15.71 8.91
N ALA A 56 6.32 17.03 9.06
CA ALA A 56 7.05 17.81 10.06
C ALA A 56 6.71 17.41 11.51
N ALA A 57 5.49 16.93 11.75
CA ALA A 57 5.03 16.49 13.06
C ALA A 57 5.59 15.12 13.49
N HIS A 58 6.18 14.33 12.58
CA HIS A 58 6.72 13.01 12.87
C HIS A 58 8.25 12.98 12.68
N PRO A 59 9.05 13.11 13.76
CA PRO A 59 10.50 13.31 13.66
C PRO A 59 11.24 12.24 12.84
N GLU A 60 10.85 10.96 12.97
CA GLU A 60 11.47 9.89 12.20
C GLU A 60 11.18 10.00 10.70
N VAL A 61 9.92 10.29 10.32
CA VAL A 61 9.53 10.50 8.92
C VAL A 61 10.24 11.72 8.34
N LEU A 62 10.38 12.79 9.14
CA LEU A 62 11.12 13.98 8.72
C LEU A 62 12.59 13.66 8.46
N ARG A 63 13.23 12.83 9.30
CA ARG A 63 14.62 12.40 9.09
C ARG A 63 14.78 11.59 7.81
N GLU A 64 13.83 10.70 7.53
CA GLU A 64 13.84 9.95 6.27
C GLU A 64 13.67 10.86 5.06
N LEU A 65 12.75 11.82 5.13
CA LEU A 65 12.56 12.80 4.06
C LEU A 65 13.80 13.68 3.84
N GLN A 66 14.50 14.05 4.92
CA GLN A 66 15.77 14.78 4.84
C GLN A 66 16.91 13.95 4.23
N ALA A 67 16.85 12.62 4.37
CA ALA A 67 17.81 11.72 3.73
C ALA A 67 17.58 11.63 2.21
N GLY A 68 16.35 11.83 1.74
CA GLY A 68 16.02 11.92 0.33
C GLY A 68 14.53 11.72 0.04
N VAL A 69 14.04 12.32 -1.04
CA VAL A 69 12.63 12.18 -1.47
C VAL A 69 12.33 10.79 -2.03
N GLU A 70 13.35 10.07 -2.49
CA GLU A 70 13.29 8.67 -2.91
C GLU A 70 13.00 7.70 -1.75
N ARG A 71 13.05 8.17 -0.50
CA ARG A 71 12.60 7.40 0.67
C ARG A 71 11.08 7.31 0.77
N LEU A 72 10.33 8.07 -0.04
CA LEU A 72 8.88 7.98 -0.12
C LEU A 72 8.42 6.84 -1.05
N PRO A 73 7.32 6.14 -0.76
CA PRO A 73 6.46 6.33 0.41
C PRO A 73 7.11 5.79 1.70
N ILE A 74 6.80 6.41 2.83
CA ILE A 74 7.16 5.92 4.16
C ILE A 74 5.90 5.35 4.82
N VAL A 75 5.94 4.10 5.22
CA VAL A 75 4.85 3.43 5.94
C VAL A 75 5.21 3.34 7.40
N VAL A 76 4.33 3.83 8.26
CA VAL A 76 4.47 3.84 9.71
C VAL A 76 3.37 2.96 10.30
N VAL A 77 3.74 2.05 11.20
CA VAL A 77 2.82 1.20 11.94
C VAL A 77 3.00 1.47 13.42
N ASP A 78 1.91 1.82 14.10
CA ASP A 78 1.90 2.14 15.54
C ASP A 78 3.00 3.15 15.93
N GLY A 79 3.20 4.18 15.08
CA GLY A 79 4.18 5.25 15.28
C GLY A 79 5.64 4.89 14.95
N ARG A 80 5.91 3.72 14.38
CA ARG A 80 7.26 3.29 13.98
C ARG A 80 7.37 3.06 12.49
N ILE A 81 8.47 3.47 11.88
CA ILE A 81 8.73 3.22 10.46
C ILE A 81 8.83 1.71 10.21
N ALA A 82 8.00 1.23 9.28
CA ALA A 82 7.92 -0.17 8.87
C ALA A 82 8.43 -0.40 7.44
N SER A 83 8.33 0.60 6.56
CA SER A 83 8.83 0.55 5.18
C SER A 83 9.16 1.95 4.66
N THR A 84 10.12 2.05 3.74
CA THR A 84 10.52 3.29 3.07
C THR A 84 10.84 3.01 1.60
N GLY A 85 10.46 3.91 0.70
CA GLY A 85 10.80 3.88 -0.73
C GLY A 85 10.04 2.84 -1.55
N VAL A 86 9.19 2.04 -0.90
CA VAL A 86 8.41 0.98 -1.54
C VAL A 86 7.02 0.88 -0.93
N TYR A 87 6.03 0.65 -1.79
CA TYR A 87 4.67 0.32 -1.41
C TYR A 87 4.59 -1.16 -1.00
N PRO A 88 4.44 -1.50 0.30
CA PRO A 88 4.34 -2.88 0.72
C PRO A 88 3.00 -3.49 0.27
N GLY A 89 3.03 -4.74 -0.19
CA GLY A 89 1.80 -5.46 -0.54
C GLY A 89 0.98 -5.86 0.70
N LYS A 90 -0.29 -6.22 0.50
CA LYS A 90 -1.23 -6.64 1.56
C LYS A 90 -0.64 -7.59 2.60
N LEU A 91 -0.04 -8.69 2.16
CA LEU A 91 0.51 -9.71 3.08
C LEU A 91 1.63 -9.16 3.96
N GLN A 92 2.44 -8.24 3.43
CA GLN A 92 3.51 -7.60 4.18
C GLN A 92 2.93 -6.62 5.21
N MET A 93 1.92 -5.82 4.83
CA MET A 93 1.22 -4.95 5.77
C MET A 93 0.53 -5.74 6.89
N MET A 94 -0.15 -6.83 6.57
CA MET A 94 -0.77 -7.71 7.57
C MET A 94 0.24 -8.28 8.56
N ARG A 95 1.44 -8.68 8.09
CA ARG A 95 2.54 -9.13 8.95
C ARG A 95 3.03 -8.02 9.88
N LEU A 96 3.23 -6.82 9.35
CA LEU A 96 3.67 -5.65 10.11
C LEU A 96 2.65 -5.26 11.20
N LEU A 97 1.36 -5.40 10.88
CA LEU A 97 0.24 -5.12 11.79
C LEU A 97 -0.08 -6.27 12.75
N GLY A 98 0.60 -7.41 12.66
CA GLY A 98 0.31 -8.60 13.48
C GLY A 98 -1.07 -9.21 13.23
N LEU A 99 -1.68 -8.94 12.08
CA LEU A 99 -2.99 -9.48 11.72
C LEU A 99 -2.87 -10.94 11.28
N PRO A 100 -3.89 -11.78 11.57
CA PRO A 100 -3.91 -13.15 11.08
C PRO A 100 -3.89 -13.14 9.57
N ILE A 101 -2.81 -13.67 9.00
CA ILE A 101 -2.70 -13.88 7.57
C ILE A 101 -3.62 -15.06 7.27
N ALA A 102 -4.84 -14.80 6.83
CA ALA A 102 -5.60 -15.82 6.13
C ALA A 102 -4.69 -16.30 5.00
N SER A 103 -4.20 -17.54 5.08
CA SER A 103 -3.40 -18.14 4.02
C SER A 103 -4.16 -17.89 2.74
N ALA A 104 -3.55 -17.10 1.85
CA ALA A 104 -4.18 -16.67 0.63
C ALA A 104 -4.85 -17.89 0.00
N ASP A 105 -6.18 -17.80 -0.12
CA ASP A 105 -6.97 -18.60 -1.03
C ASP A 105 -6.14 -18.71 -2.31
N LYS A 106 -5.71 -19.94 -2.65
CA LYS A 106 -4.93 -20.20 -3.85
C LYS A 106 -5.58 -19.40 -4.98
N PRO A 107 -4.81 -18.74 -5.86
CA PRO A 107 -5.42 -18.19 -7.06
C PRO A 107 -6.10 -19.37 -7.75
N HIS A 108 -7.42 -19.43 -7.66
CA HIS A 108 -8.26 -20.32 -8.44
C HIS A 108 -8.23 -19.75 -9.86
N ILE A 109 -7.05 -19.81 -10.49
CA ILE A 109 -6.96 -19.90 -11.93
C ILE A 109 -7.64 -21.23 -12.22
N LYS A 110 -8.95 -21.19 -12.49
CA LYS A 110 -9.58 -22.23 -13.28
C LYS A 110 -8.89 -22.11 -14.64
N LEU A 111 -7.80 -22.87 -14.80
CA LEU A 111 -7.26 -23.18 -16.11
C LEU A 111 -8.44 -23.82 -16.82
N GLY A 112 -9.08 -23.05 -17.71
CA GLY A 112 -10.17 -23.55 -18.52
C GLY A 112 -9.66 -24.82 -19.17
N ALA A 113 -10.38 -25.92 -18.94
CA ALA A 113 -10.20 -27.15 -19.68
C ALA A 113 -10.60 -26.87 -21.14
N CYS A 114 -9.74 -26.21 -21.90
CA CYS A 114 -9.74 -26.35 -23.35
C CYS A 114 -9.07 -27.68 -23.64
N GLY A 115 -9.89 -28.73 -23.63
CA GLY A 115 -9.56 -30.00 -24.24
C GLY A 115 -9.44 -29.79 -25.74
N CYS A 116 -8.23 -29.55 -26.22
CA CYS A 116 -7.88 -29.78 -27.61
C CYS A 116 -6.92 -30.97 -27.63
N ALA A 117 -7.47 -32.15 -27.92
CA ALA A 117 -6.66 -33.28 -28.36
C ALA A 117 -6.06 -32.94 -29.74
N PRO A 118 -4.82 -33.37 -30.05
CA PRO A 118 -4.27 -33.13 -31.37
C PRO A 118 -5.01 -34.00 -32.40
N GLY A 119 -5.73 -33.34 -33.31
CA GLY A 119 -6.20 -33.93 -34.56
C GLY A 119 -7.68 -34.27 -34.66
N GLN A 120 -8.58 -33.30 -34.51
CA GLN A 120 -9.89 -33.23 -35.20
C GLN A 120 -10.54 -31.85 -34.97
N CYS A 121 -11.33 -31.42 -35.95
CA CYS A 121 -11.94 -30.11 -36.18
C CYS A 121 -12.73 -29.50 -35.02
#